data_AF-A0A936AZB1-F1
#
_entry.id   AF-A0A936AZB1-F1
#
_cell.length_a   1.000
_cell.length_b   1.000
_cell.length_c   1.000
_cell.angle_alpha   90.00
_cell.angle_beta   90.00
_cell.angle_gamma   90.00
#
_symmetry.space_group_name_H-M   'P 1'
#
loop_
_entity.id
_entity.type
_entity.pdbx_description
1 polymer ?
#
loop_
_entity_poly.entity_id
_entity_poly.type
_entity_poly.pdbx_seq_one_letter_code
_entity_poly.pdbx_strand_id
1 'polypeptide(L)'
;MKSFRLVNLMWRVVVVALLSLGYQLVYANQWGAGAPITAVSTGNAGQFASMTTVNGNPAIAYFEGTAFDLMYVRATDATGTAWGTPVAVQTTGTVGRHIQLMVVNGNPAIAYRNSSGSGLSYIRATDANGTTWGTPVAIGGASVASVSMAIVDGRPAIAYHTGFFSLNYVRANDADGTTWARPSFWIVPHPMAQVFCQFSGD
;
A
#
# COMPACT_ATOMS: atom_id res chain seq x y z
N MET A 1 -49.11 53.21 -18.94
CA MET A 1 -49.14 51.82 -19.45
C MET A 1 -48.42 50.92 -18.46
N LYS A 2 -49.16 49.93 -17.92
CA LYS A 2 -48.75 48.68 -17.25
C LYS A 2 -47.71 48.74 -16.12
N SER A 3 -48.24 48.82 -14.90
CA SER A 3 -47.64 48.33 -13.65
C SER A 3 -47.43 46.81 -13.73
N PHE A 4 -46.19 46.33 -13.58
CA PHE A 4 -45.87 44.91 -13.46
C PHE A 4 -45.57 44.55 -12.01
N ARG A 5 -46.19 43.45 -11.57
CA ARG A 5 -46.22 42.96 -10.18
C ARG A 5 -44.89 42.35 -9.76
N LEU A 6 -44.54 42.55 -8.49
CA LEU A 6 -43.49 41.85 -7.76
C LEU A 6 -43.71 40.33 -7.83
N VAL A 7 -42.70 39.60 -8.32
CA VAL A 7 -42.51 38.19 -7.99
C VAL A 7 -41.26 38.10 -7.13
N ASN A 8 -41.47 37.57 -5.94
CA ASN A 8 -40.52 37.39 -4.87
C ASN A 8 -39.64 36.16 -5.14
N LEU A 9 -38.40 36.21 -4.62
CA LEU A 9 -37.60 35.06 -4.21
C LEU A 9 -37.08 34.10 -5.31
N MET A 10 -35.77 34.15 -5.61
CA MET A 10 -34.83 33.25 -4.93
C MET A 10 -33.40 33.33 -5.48
N TRP A 11 -32.47 33.74 -4.61
CA TRP A 11 -31.12 33.18 -4.47
C TRP A 11 -30.20 33.24 -5.70
N ARG A 12 -29.43 34.32 -5.81
CA ARG A 12 -27.96 34.30 -6.02
C ARG A 12 -27.45 35.73 -6.14
N VAL A 13 -26.70 36.16 -5.13
CA VAL A 13 -25.80 37.30 -5.24
C VAL A 13 -24.71 36.91 -6.23
N VAL A 14 -24.89 37.27 -7.49
CA VAL A 14 -23.80 37.44 -8.45
C VAL A 14 -23.90 38.88 -8.93
N VAL A 15 -23.36 39.79 -8.12
CA VAL A 15 -23.07 41.14 -8.58
C VAL A 15 -21.80 41.03 -9.41
N VAL A 16 -21.94 40.98 -10.73
CA VAL A 16 -20.84 41.24 -11.67
C VAL A 16 -21.16 42.57 -12.34
N ALA A 17 -20.60 43.65 -11.79
CA ALA A 17 -20.52 44.93 -12.46
C ALA A 17 -19.11 45.06 -13.05
N LEU A 18 -19.00 44.99 -14.37
CA LEU A 18 -17.77 45.28 -15.12
C LEU A 18 -17.60 46.79 -15.20
N LEU A 19 -16.59 47.34 -14.52
CA LEU A 19 -15.97 48.61 -14.91
C LEU A 19 -14.44 48.49 -14.76
N SER A 20 -13.78 48.96 -15.80
CA SER A 20 -12.34 48.92 -16.07
C SER A 20 -11.45 49.39 -14.91
N LEU A 21 -10.58 48.49 -14.44
CA LEU A 21 -9.16 48.67 -14.07
C LEU A 21 -8.73 47.47 -13.20
N GLY A 22 -7.83 46.63 -13.72
CA GLY A 22 -7.19 45.55 -12.94
C GLY A 22 -7.93 44.21 -12.95
N TYR A 23 -7.73 43.41 -14.00
CA TYR A 23 -8.08 41.99 -13.98
C TYR A 23 -7.10 41.24 -13.08
N GLN A 24 -7.38 41.21 -11.77
CA GLN A 24 -7.02 40.05 -10.97
C GLN A 24 -8.32 39.50 -10.42
N LEU A 25 -8.91 38.57 -11.15
CA LEU A 25 -9.94 37.70 -10.61
C LEU A 25 -9.28 36.88 -9.51
N VAL A 26 -9.33 37.41 -8.29
CA VAL A 26 -9.08 36.65 -7.09
C VAL A 26 -10.27 35.70 -6.94
N TYR A 27 -10.15 34.52 -7.56
CA TYR A 27 -10.94 33.35 -7.20
C TYR A 27 -10.45 32.86 -5.82
N ALA A 28 -10.61 33.68 -4.78
CA ALA A 28 -10.44 33.24 -3.40
C ALA A 28 -11.76 32.65 -2.90
N ASN A 29 -12.06 31.46 -3.40
CA ASN A 29 -12.99 30.54 -2.78
C ASN A 29 -12.35 29.14 -2.77
N GLN A 30 -11.11 29.07 -2.27
CA GLN A 30 -10.55 27.84 -1.72
C GLN A 30 -10.81 27.84 -0.21
N TRP A 31 -11.87 27.14 0.17
CA TRP A 31 -12.18 26.81 1.55
C TRP A 31 -11.05 25.96 2.13
N GLY A 32 -10.08 26.59 2.81
CA GLY A 32 -9.16 25.96 3.79
C GLY A 32 -8.31 24.75 3.36
N ALA A 33 -8.37 24.30 2.12
CA ALA A 33 -7.60 23.16 1.64
C ALA A 33 -6.17 23.62 1.38
N GLY A 34 -5.23 23.20 2.22
CA GLY A 34 -3.81 23.40 1.96
C GLY A 34 -3.44 22.90 0.56
N ALA A 35 -2.55 23.61 -0.13
CA ALA A 35 -2.06 23.19 -1.43
C ALA A 35 -1.45 21.77 -1.35
N PRO A 36 -1.58 20.95 -2.40
CA PRO A 36 -0.89 19.65 -2.45
C PRO A 36 0.61 19.83 -2.20
N ILE A 37 1.18 18.97 -1.35
CA ILE A 37 2.62 18.95 -1.05
C ILE A 37 3.24 17.75 -1.76
N THR A 38 4.39 17.96 -2.39
CA THR A 38 5.19 16.90 -3.02
C THR A 38 6.05 16.22 -1.96
N ALA A 39 5.76 14.95 -1.66
CA ALA A 39 6.55 14.15 -0.71
C ALA A 39 7.92 13.72 -1.28
N VAL A 40 7.97 13.38 -2.57
CA VAL A 40 9.18 12.95 -3.30
C VAL A 40 9.12 13.52 -4.72
N SER A 41 10.21 14.11 -5.20
CA SER A 41 10.27 14.80 -6.52
C SER A 41 11.23 14.17 -7.53
N THR A 42 11.92 13.08 -7.17
CA THR A 42 12.93 12.43 -8.00
C THR A 42 12.50 11.03 -8.43
N GLY A 43 12.89 10.64 -9.65
CA GLY A 43 12.55 9.34 -10.21
C GLY A 43 11.08 9.23 -10.66
N ASN A 44 10.74 8.08 -11.22
CA ASN A 44 9.37 7.66 -11.52
C ASN A 44 8.70 7.14 -10.24
N ALA A 45 8.56 8.04 -9.26
CA ALA A 45 8.05 7.72 -7.93
C ALA A 45 6.50 7.63 -7.91
N GLY A 46 5.98 6.82 -6.99
CA GLY A 46 4.57 6.86 -6.57
C GLY A 46 3.65 5.78 -7.13
N GLN A 47 4.13 4.90 -8.00
CA GLN A 47 3.31 3.78 -8.48
C GLN A 47 2.97 2.81 -7.34
N PHE A 48 1.75 2.28 -7.33
CA PHE A 48 1.25 1.33 -6.32
C PHE A 48 1.39 1.81 -4.87
N ALA A 49 1.37 3.12 -4.62
CA ALA A 49 1.61 3.67 -3.30
C ALA A 49 0.60 3.18 -2.25
N SER A 50 1.10 2.91 -1.05
CA SER A 50 0.32 2.60 0.15
C SER A 50 0.76 3.54 1.28
N MET A 51 -0.22 4.07 2.02
CA MET A 51 0.04 5.01 3.12
C MET A 51 -0.53 4.51 4.44
N THR A 52 0.18 4.77 5.54
CA THR A 52 -0.31 4.56 6.90
C THR A 52 0.34 5.57 7.86
N THR A 53 -0.07 5.56 9.12
CA THR A 53 0.62 6.32 10.18
C THR A 53 1.66 5.42 10.84
N VAL A 54 2.93 5.85 10.82
CA VAL A 54 4.07 5.14 11.41
C VAL A 54 4.66 6.01 12.52
N ASN A 55 4.64 5.51 13.75
CA ASN A 55 5.15 6.22 14.93
C ASN A 55 4.66 7.68 15.01
N GLY A 56 3.35 7.89 14.78
CA GLY A 56 2.71 9.22 14.84
C GLY A 56 2.78 10.08 13.57
N ASN A 57 3.54 9.71 12.53
CA ASN A 57 3.65 10.51 11.31
C ASN A 57 3.16 9.73 10.07
N PRO A 58 2.61 10.41 9.05
CA PRO A 58 2.33 9.78 7.76
C PRO A 58 3.56 9.11 7.16
N ALA A 59 3.38 7.94 6.56
CA ALA A 59 4.43 7.25 5.82
C ALA A 59 3.85 6.58 4.58
N ILE A 60 4.64 6.54 3.52
CA ILE A 60 4.27 6.02 2.21
C ILE A 60 5.31 5.00 1.78
N ALA A 61 4.86 3.82 1.38
CA ALA A 61 5.64 2.88 0.60
C ALA A 61 5.19 2.96 -0.86
N TYR A 62 6.13 2.94 -1.80
CA TYR A 62 5.84 3.10 -3.23
C TYR A 62 6.84 2.35 -4.11
N PHE A 63 6.44 2.12 -5.35
CA PHE A 63 7.32 1.61 -6.40
C PHE A 63 8.02 2.78 -7.11
N GLU A 64 9.34 2.69 -7.25
CA GLU A 64 10.10 3.59 -8.13
C GLU A 64 10.32 2.91 -9.48
N GLY A 65 9.73 3.47 -10.53
CA GLY A 65 9.64 2.81 -11.83
C GLY A 65 10.90 2.90 -12.71
N THR A 66 11.97 3.58 -12.28
CA THR A 66 13.22 3.71 -13.05
C THR A 66 14.22 2.64 -12.65
N ALA A 67 14.44 2.47 -11.34
CA ALA A 67 15.28 1.44 -10.73
C ALA A 67 14.50 0.14 -10.46
N PHE A 68 13.17 0.20 -10.48
CA PHE A 68 12.27 -0.91 -10.15
C PHE A 68 12.32 -1.33 -8.68
N ASP A 69 12.55 -0.35 -7.81
CA ASP A 69 12.79 -0.53 -6.37
C ASP A 69 11.52 -0.36 -5.53
N LEU A 70 11.50 -1.03 -4.38
CA LEU A 70 10.53 -0.77 -3.32
C LEU A 70 11.10 0.33 -2.42
N MET A 71 10.37 1.43 -2.32
CA MET A 71 10.77 2.62 -1.57
C MET A 71 9.85 2.86 -0.39
N TYR A 72 10.37 3.55 0.61
CA TYR A 72 9.64 4.03 1.77
C TYR A 72 10.03 5.48 2.08
N VAL A 73 9.06 6.31 2.45
CA VAL A 73 9.31 7.67 2.93
C VAL A 73 8.35 7.98 4.07
N ARG A 74 8.82 8.70 5.08
CA ARG A 74 8.04 9.11 6.24
C ARG A 74 8.11 10.61 6.41
N ALA A 75 6.97 11.21 6.78
CA ALA A 75 6.90 12.60 7.16
C ALA A 75 7.72 12.86 8.43
N THR A 76 8.34 14.04 8.52
CA THR A 76 9.06 14.47 9.72
C THR A 76 8.13 15.11 10.76
N ASP A 77 6.89 15.41 10.38
CA ASP A 77 5.82 15.90 11.25
C ASP A 77 4.54 15.07 11.15
N ALA A 78 3.63 15.24 12.12
CA ALA A 78 2.38 14.49 12.20
C ALA A 78 1.33 14.92 11.16
N THR A 79 1.51 16.10 10.55
CA THR A 79 0.58 16.68 9.57
C THR A 79 0.92 16.34 8.12
N GLY A 80 2.09 15.76 7.86
CA GLY A 80 2.58 15.48 6.51
C GLY A 80 3.03 16.72 5.74
N THR A 81 3.40 17.80 6.43
CA THR A 81 3.84 19.05 5.80
C THR A 81 5.31 19.05 5.39
N ALA A 82 6.13 18.22 6.03
CA ALA A 82 7.52 17.98 5.69
C ALA A 82 7.81 16.47 5.62
N TRP A 83 8.65 16.09 4.64
CA TRP A 83 8.99 14.69 4.35
C TRP A 83 10.50 14.47 4.46
N GLY A 84 10.87 13.31 5.00
CA GLY A 84 12.28 12.92 5.12
C GLY A 84 12.85 12.38 3.81
N THR A 85 14.10 11.93 3.86
CA THR A 85 14.76 11.26 2.73
C THR A 85 14.12 9.90 2.48
N PRO A 86 13.78 9.55 1.22
CA PRO A 86 13.32 8.20 0.88
C PRO A 86 14.38 7.14 1.18
N VAL A 87 13.92 6.00 1.68
CA VAL A 87 14.70 4.80 1.97
C VAL A 87 14.43 3.76 0.90
N ALA A 88 15.50 3.25 0.27
CA ALA A 88 15.41 2.10 -0.61
C ALA A 88 15.28 0.83 0.24
N VAL A 89 14.09 0.27 0.32
CA VAL A 89 13.76 -0.88 1.17
C VAL A 89 14.27 -2.17 0.55
N GLN A 90 14.13 -2.28 -0.78
CA GLN A 90 14.68 -3.39 -1.55
C GLN A 90 14.97 -2.95 -2.98
N THR A 91 16.18 -3.28 -3.44
CA THR A 91 16.71 -2.82 -4.74
C THR A 91 17.08 -3.93 -5.71
N THR A 92 16.93 -5.20 -5.31
CA THR A 92 17.29 -6.34 -6.15
C THR A 92 16.06 -6.87 -6.90
N GLY A 93 16.09 -6.78 -8.23
CA GLY A 93 15.02 -7.23 -9.12
C GLY A 93 13.88 -6.23 -9.26
N THR A 94 12.79 -6.63 -9.91
CA THR A 94 11.57 -5.82 -10.04
C THR A 94 10.64 -6.08 -8.87
N VAL A 95 10.64 -5.15 -7.92
CA VAL A 95 10.00 -5.34 -6.61
C VAL A 95 9.11 -4.15 -6.27
N GLY A 96 8.09 -4.35 -5.44
CA GLY A 96 7.25 -3.24 -4.97
C GLY A 96 6.01 -2.95 -5.81
N ARG A 97 5.50 -3.90 -6.58
CA ARG A 97 4.14 -3.76 -7.15
C ARG A 97 3.09 -4.23 -6.14
N HIS A 98 1.88 -3.67 -6.18
CA HIS A 98 0.78 -4.04 -5.28
C HIS A 98 1.21 -4.06 -3.81
N ILE A 99 1.58 -2.89 -3.32
CA ILE A 99 2.12 -2.69 -1.98
C ILE A 99 0.97 -2.62 -0.97
N GLN A 100 1.16 -3.20 0.20
CA GLN A 100 0.49 -2.78 1.41
C GLN A 100 1.47 -2.49 2.52
N LEU A 101 1.38 -1.28 3.08
CA LEU A 101 2.14 -0.80 4.23
C LEU A 101 1.24 -0.80 5.47
N MET A 102 1.72 -1.37 6.56
CA MET A 102 1.07 -1.27 7.87
C MET A 102 2.11 -1.29 9.00
N VAL A 103 1.70 -0.96 10.22
CA VAL A 103 2.52 -1.17 11.41
C VAL A 103 2.30 -2.58 11.96
N VAL A 104 3.38 -3.35 12.10
CA VAL A 104 3.41 -4.70 12.67
C VAL A 104 4.32 -4.69 13.88
N ASN A 105 3.77 -5.01 15.05
CA ASN A 105 4.50 -5.08 16.32
C ASN A 105 5.40 -3.83 16.55
N GLY A 106 4.84 -2.62 16.33
CA GLY A 106 5.54 -1.35 16.55
C GLY A 106 6.39 -0.82 15.38
N ASN A 107 6.66 -1.63 14.35
CA ASN A 107 7.51 -1.21 13.22
C ASN A 107 6.74 -1.26 11.90
N PRO A 108 7.06 -0.39 10.91
CA PRO A 108 6.46 -0.48 9.59
C PRO A 108 6.85 -1.79 8.91
N ALA A 109 5.89 -2.38 8.21
CA ALA A 109 6.07 -3.59 7.42
C ALA A 109 5.30 -3.49 6.11
N ILE A 110 5.83 -4.12 5.08
CA ILE A 110 5.34 -4.05 3.72
C ILE A 110 5.15 -5.47 3.17
N ALA A 111 3.93 -5.79 2.74
CA ALA A 111 3.69 -6.87 1.80
C ALA A 111 3.68 -6.31 0.39
N TYR A 112 4.31 -7.01 -0.54
CA TYR A 112 4.44 -6.54 -1.92
C TYR A 112 4.63 -7.71 -2.89
N ARG A 113 4.39 -7.43 -4.16
CA ARG A 113 4.72 -8.34 -5.25
C ARG A 113 6.20 -8.19 -5.62
N ASN A 114 6.92 -9.30 -5.52
CA ASN A 114 8.24 -9.48 -6.09
C ASN A 114 8.11 -10.20 -7.44
N SER A 115 8.27 -9.47 -8.55
CA SER A 115 8.09 -10.02 -9.90
C SER A 115 9.30 -10.80 -10.41
N SER A 116 10.47 -10.60 -9.79
CA SER A 116 11.70 -11.34 -10.10
C SER A 116 11.90 -12.56 -9.21
N GLY A 117 10.98 -12.85 -8.29
CA GLY A 117 11.09 -13.91 -7.29
C GLY A 117 9.79 -14.68 -7.07
N SER A 118 9.45 -14.92 -5.80
CA SER A 118 8.41 -15.85 -5.36
C SER A 118 6.95 -15.38 -5.54
N GLY A 119 6.72 -14.18 -6.08
CA GLY A 119 5.38 -13.60 -6.20
C GLY A 119 5.06 -12.69 -5.01
N LEU A 120 4.58 -13.24 -3.89
CA LEU A 120 4.32 -12.49 -2.66
C LEU A 120 5.54 -12.49 -1.73
N SER A 121 5.91 -11.31 -1.27
CA SER A 121 6.99 -11.11 -0.30
C SER A 121 6.55 -10.16 0.81
N TYR A 122 7.18 -10.31 1.97
CA TYR A 122 6.97 -9.48 3.15
C TYR A 122 8.32 -8.96 3.66
N ILE A 123 8.38 -7.72 4.11
CA ILE A 123 9.56 -7.15 4.75
C ILE A 123 9.12 -6.23 5.89
N ARG A 124 9.87 -6.22 6.99
CA ARG A 124 9.59 -5.40 8.17
C ARG A 124 10.82 -4.59 8.55
N ALA A 125 10.60 -3.36 8.98
CA ALA A 125 11.64 -2.52 9.52
C ALA A 125 12.16 -3.04 10.87
N THR A 126 13.44 -2.79 11.12
CA THR A 126 14.09 -3.12 12.40
C THR A 126 13.98 -1.99 13.43
N ASP A 127 13.45 -0.83 13.03
CA ASP A 127 13.14 0.31 13.90
C ASP A 127 11.73 0.86 13.66
N ALA A 128 11.23 1.62 14.64
CA ALA A 128 9.86 2.15 14.65
C ALA A 128 9.59 3.22 13.57
N ASN A 129 10.63 3.81 12.97
CA ASN A 129 10.50 4.88 11.98
C ASN A 129 10.63 4.37 10.53
N GLY A 130 11.18 3.17 10.33
CA GLY A 130 11.45 2.60 9.01
C GLY A 130 12.73 3.11 8.37
N THR A 131 13.73 3.49 9.18
CA THR A 131 15.07 3.90 8.67
C THR A 131 15.97 2.73 8.30
N THR A 132 15.71 1.55 8.87
CA THR A 132 16.45 0.31 8.68
C THR A 132 15.47 -0.84 8.48
N TRP A 133 15.77 -1.74 7.54
CA TRP A 133 14.90 -2.83 7.13
C TRP A 133 15.60 -4.18 7.27
N GLY A 134 14.82 -5.18 7.68
CA GLY A 134 15.30 -6.55 7.83
C GLY A 134 15.42 -7.28 6.49
N THR A 135 15.61 -8.59 6.56
CA THR A 135 15.63 -9.44 5.35
C THR A 135 14.21 -9.71 4.85
N PRO A 136 13.96 -9.58 3.54
CA PRO A 136 12.70 -9.98 2.91
C PRO A 136 12.39 -11.45 3.10
N VAL A 137 11.13 -11.75 3.41
CA VAL A 137 10.60 -13.12 3.55
C VAL A 137 9.75 -13.46 2.33
N ALA A 138 10.13 -14.51 1.61
CA ALA A 138 9.36 -15.06 0.51
C ALA A 138 8.20 -15.91 1.02
N ILE A 139 6.97 -15.55 0.66
CA ILE A 139 5.76 -16.27 1.09
C ILE A 139 5.28 -17.23 0.00
N GLY A 140 5.42 -16.84 -1.27
CA GLY A 140 5.01 -17.64 -2.43
C GLY A 140 3.83 -17.02 -3.19
N GLY A 141 3.08 -17.83 -3.95
CA GLY A 141 1.94 -17.34 -4.73
C GLY A 141 2.37 -16.68 -6.04
N ALA A 142 2.73 -17.50 -7.04
CA ALA A 142 3.02 -17.02 -8.38
C ALA A 142 1.90 -16.09 -8.90
N SER A 143 2.30 -15.00 -9.55
CA SER A 143 1.37 -14.05 -10.18
C SER A 143 0.36 -13.41 -9.22
N VAL A 144 0.82 -12.88 -8.08
CA VAL A 144 -0.01 -12.01 -7.23
C VAL A 144 -0.30 -10.68 -7.92
N ALA A 145 -1.55 -10.20 -7.85
CA ALA A 145 -1.91 -8.87 -8.36
C ALA A 145 -2.72 -7.99 -7.40
N SER A 146 -3.13 -8.47 -6.23
CA SER A 146 -3.57 -7.60 -5.12
C SER A 146 -3.21 -8.25 -3.80
N VAL A 147 -2.84 -7.42 -2.83
CA VAL A 147 -2.57 -7.82 -1.45
C VAL A 147 -3.38 -6.92 -0.52
N SER A 148 -3.83 -7.48 0.59
CA SER A 148 -4.41 -6.77 1.71
C SER A 148 -3.82 -7.34 2.99
N MET A 149 -3.51 -6.47 3.95
CA MET A 149 -2.86 -6.84 5.21
C MET A 149 -3.71 -6.46 6.42
N ALA A 150 -3.65 -7.29 7.45
CA ALA A 150 -4.23 -7.00 8.76
C ALA A 150 -3.46 -7.72 9.87
N ILE A 151 -3.61 -7.25 11.12
CA ILE A 151 -3.20 -8.02 12.29
C ILE A 151 -4.37 -8.95 12.67
N VAL A 152 -4.10 -10.25 12.73
CA VAL A 152 -5.05 -11.27 13.16
C VAL A 152 -4.42 -12.02 14.32
N ASP A 153 -5.01 -11.87 15.52
CA ASP A 153 -4.56 -12.56 16.73
C ASP A 153 -3.06 -12.30 17.01
N GLY A 154 -2.69 -11.02 16.99
CA GLY A 154 -1.33 -10.55 17.25
C GLY A 154 -0.31 -10.82 16.14
N ARG A 155 -0.72 -11.37 14.99
CA ARG A 155 0.19 -11.74 13.89
C ARG A 155 -0.22 -11.08 12.58
N PRO A 156 0.74 -10.68 11.73
CA PRO A 156 0.41 -10.20 10.41
C PRO A 156 -0.22 -11.31 9.57
N ALA A 157 -1.26 -10.95 8.83
CA ALA A 157 -1.95 -11.81 7.88
C ALA A 157 -2.15 -11.09 6.55
N ILE A 158 -2.12 -11.84 5.46
CA ILE A 158 -2.22 -11.33 4.10
C ILE A 158 -3.33 -12.08 3.37
N ALA A 159 -4.29 -11.34 2.85
CA ALA A 159 -5.18 -11.83 1.81
C ALA A 159 -4.61 -11.42 0.44
N TYR A 160 -4.59 -12.35 -0.52
CA TYR A 160 -4.02 -12.09 -1.84
C TYR A 160 -4.75 -12.88 -2.92
N HIS A 161 -4.81 -12.30 -4.12
CA HIS A 161 -5.30 -13.03 -5.29
C HIS A 161 -4.12 -13.43 -6.19
N THR A 162 -4.22 -14.61 -6.79
CA THR A 162 -3.26 -15.10 -7.79
C THR A 162 -3.88 -15.06 -9.19
N GLY A 163 -3.04 -15.14 -10.22
CA GLY A 163 -3.46 -15.20 -11.63
C GLY A 163 -4.36 -16.41 -11.99
N PHE A 164 -4.61 -17.33 -11.07
CA PHE A 164 -5.54 -18.45 -11.23
C PHE A 164 -6.93 -18.19 -10.61
N PHE A 165 -7.28 -16.91 -10.38
CA PHE A 165 -8.57 -16.46 -9.80
C PHE A 165 -8.88 -16.93 -8.38
N SER A 166 -7.91 -17.48 -7.67
CA SER A 166 -8.08 -17.86 -6.26
C SER A 166 -7.86 -16.67 -5.34
N LEU A 167 -8.79 -16.46 -4.40
CA LEU A 167 -8.57 -15.64 -3.22
C LEU A 167 -7.92 -16.51 -2.13
N ASN A 168 -6.75 -16.11 -1.68
CA ASN A 168 -5.94 -16.85 -0.72
C ASN A 168 -5.76 -16.02 0.55
N TYR A 169 -5.51 -16.71 1.66
CA TYR A 169 -5.19 -16.12 2.94
C TYR A 169 -4.01 -16.85 3.55
N VAL A 170 -3.08 -16.10 4.13
CA VAL A 170 -1.96 -16.64 4.89
C VAL A 170 -1.71 -15.79 6.13
N ARG A 171 -1.36 -16.43 7.24
CA ARG A 171 -0.99 -15.76 8.50
C ARG A 171 0.44 -16.14 8.86
N ALA A 172 1.18 -15.20 9.43
CA ALA A 172 2.48 -15.47 10.00
C ALA A 172 2.38 -16.43 11.20
N ASN A 173 3.46 -17.17 11.48
CA ASN A 173 3.53 -18.02 12.66
C ASN A 173 3.97 -17.24 13.90
N ASP A 174 4.55 -16.05 13.72
CA ASP A 174 5.06 -15.15 14.75
C ASP A 174 4.52 -13.73 14.60
N ALA A 175 4.70 -12.90 15.63
CA ALA A 175 4.18 -11.54 15.69
C ALA A 175 4.89 -10.56 14.73
N ASP A 176 6.09 -10.88 14.28
CA ASP A 176 6.90 -10.02 13.42
C ASP A 176 6.77 -10.34 11.93
N GLY A 177 6.22 -11.51 11.59
CA GLY A 177 6.13 -11.98 10.21
C GLY A 177 7.44 -12.54 9.67
N THR A 178 8.31 -13.05 10.54
CA THR A 178 9.59 -13.67 10.15
C THR A 178 9.38 -15.07 9.54
N THR A 179 8.28 -15.74 9.88
CA THR A 179 7.89 -17.04 9.34
C THR A 179 6.41 -17.08 9.01
N TRP A 180 6.05 -17.80 7.95
CA TRP A 180 4.67 -17.86 7.43
C TRP A 180 4.22 -19.31 7.26
N ALA A 181 2.92 -19.56 7.46
CA ALA A 181 2.35 -20.86 7.16
C ALA A 181 2.53 -21.16 5.66
N ARG A 182 3.13 -22.31 5.33
CA ARG A 182 3.07 -22.79 3.95
C ARG A 182 1.62 -23.17 3.68
N PRO A 183 1.02 -22.81 2.51
CA PRO A 183 -0.31 -23.30 2.18
C PRO A 183 -0.27 -24.83 2.25
N SER A 184 -1.03 -25.41 3.18
CA SER A 184 -1.21 -26.84 3.25
C SER A 184 -1.97 -27.25 2.00
N PHE A 185 -1.25 -27.82 1.03
CA PHE A 185 -1.89 -28.65 0.02
C PHE A 185 -2.44 -29.85 0.78
N TRP A 186 -3.71 -29.81 1.16
CA TRP A 186 -4.42 -30.99 1.61
C TRP A 186 -4.48 -31.95 0.42
N ILE A 187 -3.46 -32.80 0.26
CA ILE A 187 -3.73 -34.13 -0.26
C ILE A 187 -4.59 -34.74 0.84
N VAL A 188 -5.91 -34.67 0.67
CA VAL A 188 -6.78 -35.61 1.37
C VAL A 188 -6.27 -36.97 0.89
N PRO A 189 -5.63 -37.80 1.74
CA PRO A 189 -5.37 -39.17 1.34
C PRO A 189 -6.76 -39.76 1.15
N HIS A 190 -7.15 -40.00 -0.11
CA HIS A 190 -8.31 -40.83 -0.35
C HIS A 190 -7.98 -42.17 0.33
N PRO A 191 -8.77 -42.62 1.31
CA PRO A 191 -8.51 -43.88 1.97
C PRO A 191 -8.98 -44.99 1.05
N MET A 192 -8.25 -45.28 -0.02
CA MET A 192 -8.49 -46.47 -0.83
C MET A 192 -7.17 -47.07 -1.31
N ALA A 193 -6.96 -48.30 -0.83
CA ALA A 193 -6.01 -49.32 -1.28
C ALA A 193 -4.53 -49.12 -0.91
N GLN A 194 -4.14 -49.73 0.22
CA GLN A 194 -2.87 -50.44 0.27
C GLN A 194 -2.84 -51.47 -0.88
N VAL A 195 -2.09 -51.18 -1.93
CA VAL A 195 -1.56 -52.24 -2.79
C VAL A 195 -0.18 -52.55 -2.25
N PHE A 196 -0.08 -53.71 -1.63
CA PHE A 196 1.18 -54.35 -1.25
C PHE A 196 2.06 -54.49 -2.49
N CYS A 197 3.25 -53.90 -2.47
CA CYS A 197 4.40 -54.44 -3.18
C CYS A 197 5.36 -54.98 -2.12
N GLN A 198 5.21 -56.26 -1.76
CA GLN A 198 6.32 -57.01 -1.19
C GLN A 198 7.33 -57.26 -2.31
N PHE A 199 8.50 -56.64 -2.21
CA PHE A 199 9.71 -57.15 -2.83
C PHE A 199 10.51 -57.91 -1.77
N SER A 200 10.51 -59.23 -1.88
CA SER A 200 11.57 -60.15 -1.46
C SER A 200 11.30 -61.41 -2.28
N GLY A 201 12.12 -61.77 -3.28
CA GLY A 201 13.54 -62.06 -3.13
C GLY A 201 13.66 -63.57 -2.96
N ASP A 202 13.63 -64.28 -4.09
CA ASP A 202 14.42 -65.47 -4.46
C ASP A 202 14.12 -65.82 -5.94
#